data_AF-A0A350YUC4-F1
#
_entry.id   AF-A0A350YUC4-F1
#
_cell.length_a   1.000
_cell.length_b   1.000
_cell.length_c   1.000
_cell.angle_alpha   90.00
_cell.angle_beta   90.00
_cell.angle_gamma   90.00
#
_symmetry.space_group_name_H-M   'P 1'
#
loop_
_entity.id
_entity.type
_entity.pdbx_description
1 polymer ?
#
loop_
_entity_poly.entity_id
_entity_poly.type
_entity_poly.pdbx_seq_one_letter_code
_entity_poly.pdbx_strand_id
1 'polypeptide(L)'
;MPGFVHPPRGYGQIPFYWWVGDRLEKDRLVWQLDKLKGKNITGVQINYPCFASKGEPANPGEPAVFSDAWWELWTWYVDEVKKRDMAVGFSDYTIHWESSPYYMDEIIDMPGVQGMRLNPVKKLLSKGQIYCTDNANSLISVVAYRAENNRIIDKTGIDLISMVKENGLAWTAPEGNWIIIEV
;
A
#
# COMPACT_ATOMS: atom_id res chain seq x y z
N MET A 1 33.40 -9.64 9.30
CA MET A 1 32.02 -10.09 9.02
C MET A 1 32.03 -10.95 7.75
N PRO A 2 32.12 -12.29 7.87
CA PRO A 2 32.22 -13.18 6.71
C PRO A 2 31.03 -13.06 5.74
N GLY A 3 29.81 -12.93 6.28
CA GLY A 3 28.58 -12.76 5.48
C GLY A 3 28.43 -11.41 4.79
N PHE A 4 29.31 -10.44 5.04
CA PHE A 4 29.33 -9.18 4.29
C PHE A 4 30.18 -9.30 3.02
N VAL A 5 31.29 -10.06 3.08
CA VAL A 5 32.16 -10.32 1.93
C VAL A 5 31.58 -11.45 1.06
N HIS A 6 30.98 -12.46 1.69
CA HIS A 6 30.32 -13.59 1.04
C HIS A 6 28.88 -13.70 1.55
N PRO A 7 27.96 -12.87 1.01
CA PRO A 7 26.57 -12.91 1.43
C PRO A 7 25.97 -14.31 1.23
N PRO A 8 25.13 -14.78 2.16
CA PRO A 8 24.41 -16.03 1.98
C PRO A 8 23.56 -15.99 0.70
N ARG A 9 23.20 -17.17 0.21
CA ARG A 9 22.24 -17.29 -0.89
C ARG A 9 20.92 -16.59 -0.53
N GLY A 10 20.34 -15.88 -1.49
CA GLY A 10 19.06 -15.16 -1.34
C GLY A 10 19.20 -13.67 -1.04
N TYR A 11 20.41 -13.17 -0.79
CA TYR A 11 20.69 -11.74 -0.57
C TYR A 11 21.07 -10.99 -1.86
N GLY A 12 20.81 -11.59 -3.02
CA GLY A 12 21.00 -10.94 -4.31
C GLY A 12 19.82 -10.06 -4.69
N GLN A 13 19.95 -9.36 -5.81
CA GLN A 13 18.91 -8.49 -6.33
C GLN A 13 17.72 -9.29 -6.88
N ILE A 14 16.52 -8.71 -6.75
CA ILE A 14 15.28 -9.21 -7.33
C ILE A 14 14.65 -8.06 -8.13
N PRO A 15 15.07 -7.84 -9.39
CA PRO A 15 14.53 -6.77 -10.19
C PRO A 15 13.09 -7.05 -10.62
N PHE A 16 12.36 -5.97 -10.89
CA PHE A 16 11.12 -6.05 -11.65
C PHE A 16 11.43 -6.44 -13.09
N TYR A 17 10.72 -7.45 -13.57
CA TYR A 17 10.81 -7.96 -14.92
C TYR A 17 9.43 -7.86 -15.57
N TRP A 18 9.33 -6.90 -16.48
CA TRP A 18 8.07 -6.50 -17.09
C TRP A 18 7.78 -7.34 -18.33
N TRP A 19 6.67 -8.06 -18.33
CA TRP A 19 6.14 -8.79 -19.48
C TRP A 19 5.13 -7.89 -20.19
N VAL A 20 5.59 -7.13 -21.20
CA VAL A 20 4.82 -6.03 -21.79
C VAL A 20 5.02 -5.95 -23.30
N GLY A 21 3.95 -5.59 -24.01
CA GLY A 21 4.01 -5.02 -25.34
C GLY A 21 4.31 -6.00 -26.48
N ASP A 22 4.57 -7.27 -26.19
CA ASP A 22 4.91 -8.27 -27.20
C ASP A 22 4.59 -9.69 -26.69
N ARG A 23 4.50 -10.64 -27.63
CA ARG A 23 4.25 -12.05 -27.35
C ARG A 23 5.42 -12.68 -26.58
N LEU A 24 5.11 -13.38 -25.50
CA LEU A 24 6.09 -14.03 -24.64
C LEU A 24 6.61 -15.33 -25.26
N GLU A 25 7.65 -15.19 -26.06
CA GLU A 25 8.34 -16.33 -26.68
C GLU A 25 9.31 -17.01 -25.70
N LYS A 26 9.18 -18.33 -25.58
CA LYS A 26 9.98 -19.15 -24.65
C LYS A 26 11.48 -18.98 -24.83
N ASP A 27 11.95 -18.98 -26.08
CA ASP A 27 13.37 -18.82 -26.39
C ASP A 27 13.91 -17.46 -25.95
N ARG A 28 13.10 -16.41 -26.09
CA ARG A 28 13.47 -15.06 -25.64
C ARG A 28 13.54 -14.96 -24.11
N LEU A 29 12.57 -15.54 -23.42
CA LEU A 29 12.54 -15.58 -21.95
C LEU A 29 13.75 -16.34 -21.40
N VAL A 30 14.08 -17.49 -21.98
CA VAL A 30 15.28 -18.27 -21.64
C VAL A 30 16.56 -17.46 -21.88
N TRP A 31 16.68 -16.83 -23.04
CA TRP A 31 17.83 -15.97 -23.36
C TRP A 31 17.97 -14.82 -22.35
N GLN A 32 16.88 -14.18 -21.93
CA GLN A 32 16.88 -13.13 -20.91
C GLN A 32 17.36 -13.68 -19.56
N LEU A 33 16.85 -14.81 -19.11
CA LEU A 33 17.31 -15.46 -17.87
C LEU A 33 18.80 -15.82 -17.91
N ASP A 34 19.30 -16.30 -19.04
CA ASP A 34 20.72 -16.61 -19.23
C ASP A 34 21.62 -15.36 -19.14
N LYS A 35 21.10 -14.17 -19.50
CA LYS A 35 21.83 -12.91 -19.28
C LYS A 35 21.89 -12.50 -17.82
N LEU A 36 20.91 -12.88 -17.00
CA LEU A 36 20.86 -12.51 -15.58
C LEU A 36 21.68 -13.46 -14.71
N LYS A 37 21.79 -14.73 -15.11
CA LYS A 37 22.57 -15.75 -14.40
C LYS A 37 23.99 -15.28 -14.10
N GLY A 38 24.39 -15.40 -12.83
CA GLY A 38 25.74 -15.05 -12.38
C GLY A 38 25.99 -13.55 -12.14
N LYS A 39 24.98 -12.67 -12.29
CA LYS A 39 25.11 -11.22 -12.06
C LYS A 39 24.63 -10.75 -10.68
N ASN A 40 24.73 -11.61 -9.66
CA ASN A 40 24.19 -11.36 -8.32
C ASN A 40 22.66 -11.06 -8.31
N ILE A 41 21.95 -11.65 -9.26
CA ILE A 41 20.49 -11.63 -9.34
C ILE A 41 20.02 -13.00 -8.85
N THR A 42 19.31 -13.00 -7.72
CA THR A 42 18.84 -14.24 -7.07
C THR A 42 17.40 -14.57 -7.40
N GLY A 43 16.69 -13.67 -8.07
CA GLY A 43 15.37 -13.93 -8.59
C GLY A 43 14.86 -12.81 -9.46
N VAL A 44 13.62 -12.93 -9.93
CA VAL A 44 12.93 -11.89 -10.69
C VAL A 44 11.48 -11.79 -10.22
N GLN A 45 10.95 -10.57 -10.24
CA GLN A 45 9.55 -10.31 -9.92
C GLN A 45 8.81 -9.98 -11.22
N ILE A 46 7.96 -10.89 -11.69
CA ILE A 46 7.17 -10.65 -12.90
C ILE A 46 6.09 -9.61 -12.61
N ASN A 47 6.05 -8.59 -13.45
CA ASN A 47 5.09 -7.48 -13.36
C ASN A 47 4.43 -7.24 -14.72
N TYR A 48 3.18 -6.79 -14.64
CA TYR A 48 2.40 -6.29 -15.77
C TYR A 48 2.04 -4.82 -15.53
N PRO A 49 1.82 -4.02 -16.57
CA PRO A 49 1.51 -2.62 -16.45
C PRO A 49 0.05 -2.43 -16.02
N CYS A 50 -0.21 -1.37 -15.27
CA CYS A 50 -1.55 -1.04 -14.80
C CYS A 50 -2.50 -0.75 -15.98
N PHE A 51 -3.79 -0.93 -15.74
CA PHE A 51 -4.82 -0.52 -16.67
C PHE A 51 -4.86 1.01 -16.76
N ALA A 52 -4.81 1.55 -17.98
CA ALA A 52 -4.88 3.00 -18.17
C ALA A 52 -6.32 3.52 -17.95
N SER A 53 -7.30 2.67 -18.27
CA SER A 53 -8.73 2.89 -18.04
C SER A 53 -9.45 1.54 -17.93
N LYS A 54 -10.75 1.53 -17.60
CA LYS A 54 -11.48 0.31 -17.23
C LYS A 54 -11.49 -0.70 -18.38
N GLY A 55 -10.85 -1.84 -18.18
CA GLY A 55 -10.75 -2.90 -19.18
C GLY A 55 -9.79 -2.60 -20.35
N GLU A 56 -9.05 -1.49 -20.29
CA GLU A 56 -7.98 -1.17 -21.24
C GLU A 56 -6.61 -1.44 -20.59
N PRO A 57 -6.09 -2.67 -20.69
CA PRO A 57 -4.77 -2.96 -20.16
C PRO A 57 -3.74 -2.13 -20.93
N ALA A 58 -2.70 -1.65 -20.26
CA ALA A 58 -1.56 -1.03 -20.93
C ALA A 58 -0.74 -2.08 -21.69
N ASN A 59 -1.29 -2.62 -22.79
CA ASN A 59 -0.70 -3.63 -23.68
C ASN A 59 0.12 -4.73 -22.95
N PRO A 60 -0.54 -5.73 -22.34
CA PRO A 60 0.14 -6.77 -21.57
C PRO A 60 0.87 -7.79 -22.46
N GLY A 61 0.73 -7.71 -23.78
CA GLY A 61 1.24 -8.71 -24.72
C GLY A 61 0.41 -10.01 -24.71
N GLU A 62 0.99 -11.06 -25.29
CA GLU A 62 0.40 -12.41 -25.37
C GLU A 62 1.25 -13.44 -24.60
N PRO A 63 0.66 -14.48 -24.01
CA PRO A 63 -0.77 -14.74 -23.88
C PRO A 63 -1.45 -13.80 -22.87
N ALA A 64 -2.78 -13.69 -22.94
CA ALA A 64 -3.56 -12.88 -22.01
C ALA A 64 -3.32 -13.34 -20.56
N VAL A 65 -3.09 -12.40 -19.64
CA VAL A 65 -2.81 -12.70 -18.23
C VAL A 65 -3.94 -13.54 -17.63
N PHE A 66 -3.56 -14.59 -16.89
CA PHE A 66 -4.45 -15.60 -16.28
C PHE A 66 -5.26 -16.49 -17.23
N SER A 67 -5.03 -16.43 -18.55
CA SER A 67 -5.54 -17.47 -19.46
C SER A 67 -4.85 -18.82 -19.23
N ASP A 68 -5.44 -19.92 -19.72
CA ASP A 68 -4.82 -21.25 -19.65
C ASP A 68 -3.42 -21.26 -20.27
N ALA A 69 -3.25 -20.63 -21.44
CA ALA A 69 -1.96 -20.50 -22.11
C ALA A 69 -0.94 -19.70 -21.27
N TRP A 70 -1.40 -18.72 -20.49
CA TRP A 70 -0.55 -17.98 -19.55
C TRP A 70 -0.11 -18.85 -18.37
N TRP A 71 -1.01 -19.65 -17.80
CA TRP A 71 -0.66 -20.57 -16.71
C TRP A 71 0.30 -21.68 -17.16
N GLU A 72 0.14 -22.18 -18.38
CA GLU A 72 1.11 -23.09 -19.01
C GLU A 72 2.49 -22.44 -19.17
N LEU A 73 2.53 -21.21 -19.68
CA LEU A 73 3.75 -20.44 -19.82
C LEU A 73 4.39 -20.15 -18.46
N TRP A 74 3.61 -19.73 -17.47
CA TRP A 74 4.06 -19.43 -16.12
C TRP A 74 4.70 -20.66 -15.47
N THR A 75 4.03 -21.81 -15.52
CA THR A 75 4.53 -23.06 -14.94
C THR A 75 5.85 -23.47 -15.59
N TRP A 76 5.92 -23.44 -16.92
CA TRP A 76 7.15 -23.70 -17.66
C TRP A 76 8.27 -22.70 -17.28
N TYR A 77 7.94 -21.42 -17.13
CA TYR A 77 8.90 -20.37 -16.82
C TYR A 77 9.47 -20.52 -15.40
N VAL A 78 8.63 -20.89 -14.41
CA VAL A 78 9.08 -21.21 -13.04
C VAL A 78 10.14 -22.31 -13.06
N ASP A 79 9.93 -23.36 -13.87
CA ASP A 79 10.92 -24.42 -14.03
C ASP A 79 12.22 -23.93 -14.67
N GLU A 80 12.15 -23.05 -15.67
CA GLU A 80 13.35 -22.44 -16.30
C GLU A 80 14.14 -21.53 -15.36
N VAL A 81 13.46 -20.79 -14.50
CA VAL A 81 14.10 -19.97 -13.45
C VAL A 81 14.81 -20.86 -12.43
N LYS A 82 14.16 -21.95 -12.00
CA LYS A 82 14.72 -22.91 -11.05
C LYS A 82 15.98 -23.59 -11.57
N LYS A 83 16.03 -23.95 -12.86
CA LYS A 83 17.24 -24.51 -13.54
C LYS A 83 18.46 -23.58 -13.44
N ARG A 84 18.24 -22.28 -13.20
CA ARG A 84 19.28 -21.25 -13.10
C ARG A 84 19.57 -20.82 -11.67
N ASP A 85 19.06 -21.57 -10.70
CA ASP A 85 19.29 -21.34 -9.27
C ASP A 85 18.66 -20.04 -8.72
N MET A 86 17.69 -19.50 -9.46
CA MET A 86 16.99 -18.25 -9.17
C MET A 86 15.58 -18.52 -8.59
N ALA A 87 15.01 -17.51 -7.92
CA ALA A 87 13.61 -17.48 -7.51
C ALA A 87 12.76 -16.65 -8.50
N VAL A 88 11.46 -16.89 -8.51
CA VAL A 88 10.51 -16.06 -9.27
C VAL A 88 9.35 -15.67 -8.36
N GLY A 89 8.98 -14.40 -8.39
CA GLY A 89 7.76 -13.87 -7.80
C GLY A 89 6.80 -13.39 -8.89
N PHE A 90 5.52 -13.34 -8.56
CA PHE A 90 4.49 -12.69 -9.37
C PHE A 90 3.87 -11.54 -8.58
N SER A 91 3.76 -10.38 -9.22
CA SER A 91 3.28 -9.15 -8.61
C SER A 91 1.91 -8.86 -9.17
N ASP A 92 0.92 -8.90 -8.29
CA ASP A 92 -0.48 -8.72 -8.64
C ASP A 92 -0.97 -7.29 -8.38
N TYR A 93 -0.20 -6.47 -7.65
CA TYR A 93 -0.61 -5.10 -7.27
C TYR A 93 -0.86 -4.18 -8.47
N THR A 94 -0.17 -4.39 -9.59
CA THR A 94 -0.37 -3.61 -10.82
C THR A 94 -1.52 -4.13 -11.66
N ILE A 95 -1.82 -5.42 -11.55
CA ILE A 95 -2.91 -6.07 -12.26
C ILE A 95 -4.23 -5.78 -11.56
N HIS A 96 -4.23 -5.75 -10.24
CA HIS A 96 -5.38 -5.39 -9.40
C HIS A 96 -5.40 -3.90 -9.10
N TRP A 97 -4.92 -3.05 -10.01
CA TRP A 97 -5.10 -1.61 -9.85
C TRP A 97 -6.55 -1.19 -10.15
N GLU A 98 -6.95 0.00 -9.74
CA GLU A 98 -8.23 0.60 -10.15
C GLU A 98 -8.39 0.50 -11.67
N SER A 99 -9.61 0.24 -12.16
CA SER A 99 -9.90 0.05 -13.59
C SER A 99 -9.47 -1.31 -14.16
N SER A 100 -9.00 -2.23 -13.32
CA SER A 100 -8.78 -3.61 -13.72
C SER A 100 -10.11 -4.37 -13.86
N PRO A 101 -10.27 -5.27 -14.86
CA PRO A 101 -11.43 -6.16 -14.99
C PRO A 101 -11.47 -7.30 -13.94
N TYR A 102 -10.72 -7.16 -12.85
CA TYR A 102 -10.60 -8.16 -11.78
C TYR A 102 -11.30 -7.63 -10.52
N TYR A 103 -11.13 -8.33 -9.39
CA TYR A 103 -11.92 -8.14 -8.18
C TYR A 103 -11.86 -6.74 -7.54
N MET A 104 -10.88 -5.88 -7.86
CA MET A 104 -10.72 -4.60 -7.17
C MET A 104 -11.83 -3.60 -7.46
N ASP A 105 -12.34 -3.58 -8.70
CA ASP A 105 -13.53 -2.80 -9.02
C ASP A 105 -14.77 -3.30 -8.25
N GLU A 106 -14.86 -4.61 -7.98
CA GLU A 106 -15.93 -5.18 -7.14
C GLU A 106 -15.74 -4.76 -5.68
N ILE A 107 -14.52 -4.81 -5.15
CA ILE A 107 -14.19 -4.45 -3.77
C ILE A 107 -14.45 -2.97 -3.47
N ILE A 108 -14.17 -2.07 -4.41
CA ILE A 108 -14.37 -0.62 -4.20
C ILE A 108 -15.85 -0.31 -3.88
N ASP A 109 -16.77 -1.05 -4.47
CA ASP A 109 -18.21 -0.88 -4.26
C ASP A 109 -18.78 -1.76 -3.12
N MET A 110 -18.00 -2.69 -2.55
CA MET A 110 -18.46 -3.59 -1.50
C MET A 110 -18.77 -2.85 -0.19
N PRO A 111 -20.01 -2.88 0.32
CA PRO A 111 -20.38 -2.26 1.59
C PRO A 111 -19.50 -2.76 2.74
N GLY A 112 -18.87 -1.82 3.46
CA GLY A 112 -18.04 -2.11 4.62
C GLY A 112 -16.55 -2.36 4.32
N VAL A 113 -16.16 -2.35 3.04
CA VAL A 113 -14.74 -2.39 2.63
C VAL A 113 -14.24 -1.01 2.18
N GLN A 114 -15.15 -0.06 1.95
CA GLN A 114 -14.78 1.29 1.56
C GLN A 114 -13.93 1.96 2.64
N GLY A 115 -12.76 2.46 2.22
CA GLY A 115 -11.97 3.36 3.04
C GLY A 115 -12.68 4.70 3.22
N MET A 116 -12.56 5.29 4.41
CA MET A 116 -13.02 6.65 4.67
C MET A 116 -11.82 7.59 4.74
N ARG A 117 -11.92 8.75 4.09
CA ARG A 117 -10.94 9.83 4.28
C ARG A 117 -11.21 10.52 5.61
N LEU A 118 -10.28 10.36 6.54
CA LEU A 118 -10.26 11.08 7.81
C LEU A 118 -9.83 12.54 7.59
N ASN A 119 -10.64 13.49 8.04
CA ASN A 119 -10.35 14.92 7.91
C ASN A 119 -10.15 15.54 9.30
N PRO A 120 -8.91 15.59 9.80
CA PRO A 120 -8.64 16.17 11.11
C PRO A 120 -8.95 17.66 11.13
N VAL A 121 -9.71 18.10 12.13
CA VAL A 121 -9.96 19.51 12.41
C VAL A 121 -9.14 19.91 13.64
N LYS A 122 -8.38 21.00 13.49
CA LYS A 122 -7.54 21.56 14.55
C LYS A 122 -8.21 22.77 15.17
N LYS A 123 -8.38 22.79 16.49
CA LYS A 123 -8.87 23.95 17.25
C LYS A 123 -7.85 24.40 18.30
N LEU A 124 -7.62 25.70 18.41
CA LEU A 124 -6.73 26.30 19.40
C LEU A 124 -7.54 26.85 20.56
N LEU A 125 -7.20 26.46 21.78
CA LEU A 125 -7.86 26.93 22.99
C LEU A 125 -6.84 27.43 23.99
N SER A 126 -7.18 28.53 24.66
CA SER A 126 -6.51 29.05 25.85
C SER A 126 -7.33 28.69 27.08
N LYS A 127 -6.73 28.81 28.26
CA LYS A 127 -7.38 28.61 29.57
C LYS A 127 -8.80 29.18 29.63
N GLY A 128 -9.74 28.36 30.07
CA GLY A 128 -11.15 28.75 30.28
C GLY A 128 -12.01 28.75 29.02
N GLN A 129 -11.43 28.62 27.82
CA GLN A 129 -12.23 28.41 26.60
C GLN A 129 -12.80 26.99 26.57
N ILE A 130 -13.98 26.85 25.98
CA ILE A 130 -14.71 25.58 25.93
C ILE A 130 -14.64 25.06 24.50
N TYR A 131 -14.22 23.80 24.38
CA TYR A 131 -14.39 23.02 23.16
C TYR A 131 -15.78 22.37 23.22
N CYS A 132 -16.59 22.62 22.20
CA CYS A 132 -17.88 21.96 22.01
C CYS A 132 -17.91 21.22 20.67
N THR A 133 -18.56 20.06 20.65
CA THR A 133 -18.92 19.34 19.44
C THR A 133 -20.30 18.76 19.57
N ASP A 134 -21.15 19.04 18.60
CA ASP A 134 -22.54 18.56 18.54
C ASP A 134 -22.65 17.30 17.66
N ASN A 135 -21.53 16.85 17.09
CA ASN A 135 -21.47 15.77 16.12
C ASN A 135 -20.88 14.48 16.72
N ALA A 136 -21.46 14.03 17.83
CA ALA A 136 -20.98 12.86 18.57
C ALA A 136 -20.95 11.58 17.71
N ASN A 137 -21.88 11.44 16.76
CA ASN A 137 -22.09 10.19 16.02
C ASN A 137 -21.11 9.94 14.87
N SER A 138 -20.30 10.93 14.47
CA SER A 138 -19.30 10.75 13.40
C SER A 138 -17.86 11.03 13.84
N LEU A 139 -17.65 11.28 15.14
CA LEU A 139 -16.31 11.41 15.70
C LEU A 139 -15.66 10.05 15.91
N ILE A 140 -14.45 9.91 15.37
CA ILE A 140 -13.58 8.76 15.54
C ILE A 140 -12.59 9.02 16.67
N SER A 141 -12.11 10.27 16.80
CA SER A 141 -11.22 10.65 17.90
C SER A 141 -11.34 12.13 18.26
N VAL A 142 -11.13 12.46 19.54
CA VAL A 142 -10.93 13.83 19.99
C VAL A 142 -9.81 13.81 21.02
N VAL A 143 -8.68 14.46 20.72
CA VAL A 143 -7.53 14.49 21.63
C VAL A 143 -7.09 15.92 21.87
N ALA A 144 -6.95 16.27 23.14
CA ALA A 144 -6.43 17.56 23.59
C ALA A 144 -4.95 17.46 23.94
N TYR A 145 -4.12 18.25 23.28
CA TYR A 145 -2.69 18.34 23.59
C TYR A 145 -2.35 19.69 24.19
N ARG A 146 -1.44 19.73 25.15
CA ARG A 146 -0.83 21.00 25.56
C ARG A 146 -0.07 21.59 24.37
N ALA A 147 -0.06 22.90 24.29
CA ALA A 147 0.56 23.63 23.20
C ALA A 147 1.49 24.75 23.71
N GLU A 148 2.62 24.90 23.02
CA GLU A 148 3.54 26.01 23.17
C GLU A 148 3.90 26.52 21.77
N ASN A 149 3.86 27.84 21.57
CA ASN A 149 4.09 28.46 20.25
C ASN A 149 3.26 27.85 19.11
N ASN A 150 1.97 27.54 19.37
CA ASN A 150 1.03 26.88 18.44
C ASN A 150 1.45 25.48 17.95
N ARG A 151 2.39 24.82 18.65
CA ARG A 151 2.84 23.45 18.41
C ARG A 151 2.43 22.55 19.56
N ILE A 152 2.15 21.29 19.23
CA ILE A 152 1.82 20.24 20.20
C ILE A 152 3.06 19.92 21.03
N ILE A 153 2.88 19.75 22.34
CA ILE A 153 3.87 19.15 23.22
C ILE A 153 3.60 17.64 23.27
N ASP A 154 4.55 16.86 22.80
CA ASP A 154 4.42 15.40 22.74
C ASP A 154 4.09 14.78 24.11
N LYS A 155 3.32 13.68 24.10
CA LYS A 155 2.92 12.91 25.30
C LYS A 155 2.05 13.67 26.31
N THR A 156 1.46 14.80 25.93
CA THR A 156 0.49 15.54 26.75
C THR A 156 -0.97 15.31 26.35
N GLY A 157 -1.19 14.37 25.41
CA GLY A 157 -2.51 14.06 24.86
C GLY A 157 -3.47 13.54 25.94
N ILE A 158 -4.61 14.22 26.06
CA ILE A 158 -5.76 13.78 26.85
C ILE A 158 -6.80 13.29 25.86
N ASP A 159 -7.11 12.00 25.90
CA ASP A 159 -8.18 11.42 25.09
C ASP A 159 -9.55 11.86 25.64
N LEU A 160 -10.27 12.62 24.83
CA LEU A 160 -11.59 13.14 25.17
C LEU A 160 -12.71 12.31 24.56
N ILE A 161 -12.42 11.31 23.71
CA ILE A 161 -13.46 10.54 23.00
C ILE A 161 -14.40 9.82 23.98
N SER A 162 -13.83 9.28 25.07
CA SER A 162 -14.59 8.62 26.14
C SER A 162 -15.53 9.55 26.92
N MET A 163 -15.34 10.86 26.80
CA MET A 163 -16.16 11.88 27.46
C MET A 163 -17.31 12.38 26.58
N VAL A 164 -17.30 12.03 25.28
CA VAL A 164 -18.38 12.39 24.34
C VAL A 164 -19.62 11.58 24.67
N LYS A 165 -20.76 12.26 24.83
CA LYS A 165 -22.07 11.65 25.05
C LYS A 165 -22.97 11.91 23.84
N GLU A 166 -24.19 11.35 23.83
CA GLU A 166 -25.16 11.51 22.74
C GLU A 166 -25.40 12.99 22.35
N ASN A 167 -25.37 13.90 23.33
CA ASN A 167 -25.55 15.34 23.11
C ASN A 167 -24.24 16.11 22.88
N GLY A 168 -23.14 15.40 22.56
CA GLY A 168 -21.83 16.01 22.34
C GLY A 168 -20.90 16.00 23.55
N LEU A 169 -19.88 16.83 23.48
CA LEU A 169 -18.91 17.09 24.55
C LEU A 169 -18.74 18.59 24.74
N ALA A 170 -18.71 19.02 25.99
CA ALA A 170 -18.22 20.33 26.39
C ALA A 170 -17.00 20.15 27.31
N TRP A 171 -15.81 20.51 26.84
CA TRP A 171 -14.57 20.41 27.60
C TRP A 171 -13.93 21.78 27.78
N THR A 172 -13.65 22.15 29.03
CA THR A 172 -13.03 23.44 29.35
C THR A 172 -11.52 23.30 29.41
N ALA A 173 -10.81 24.11 28.63
CA ALA A 173 -9.36 24.12 28.61
C ALA A 173 -8.80 24.49 29.98
N PRO A 174 -8.01 23.60 30.63
CA PRO A 174 -7.34 23.90 31.88
C PRO A 174 -6.16 24.85 31.62
N GLU A 175 -5.33 25.09 32.63
CA GLU A 175 -4.21 26.02 32.52
C GLU A 175 -3.25 25.69 31.36
N GLY A 176 -2.88 26.75 30.61
CA GLY A 176 -2.03 26.70 29.43
C GLY A 176 -2.78 26.93 28.12
N ASN A 177 -2.08 26.70 27.02
CA ASN A 177 -2.66 26.65 25.69
C ASN A 177 -2.81 25.20 25.26
N TRP A 178 -3.83 24.94 24.44
CA TRP A 178 -4.25 23.62 24.04
C TRP A 178 -4.54 23.59 22.53
N ILE A 179 -4.21 22.46 21.92
CA ILE A 179 -4.61 22.11 20.56
C ILE A 179 -5.53 20.91 20.68
N ILE A 180 -6.77 21.07 20.21
CA ILE A 180 -7.69 19.94 20.01
C ILE A 180 -7.51 19.46 18.57
N ILE A 181 -7.33 18.15 18.41
CA ILE A 181 -7.47 17.47 17.13
C ILE A 181 -8.70 16.59 17.24
N GLU A 182 -9.72 16.89 16.45
CA GLU A 182 -10.89 16.03 16.24
C GLU A 182 -10.81 15.39 14.86
N VAL A 183 -11.19 14.12 14.76
CA VAL A 183 -11.26 13.33 13.53
C VAL A 183 -12.58 12.61 13.49
#